data_AF-A0A2V6T6C9-F1
#
_entry.id   AF-A0A2V6T6C9-F1
#
_cell.length_a   1.000
_cell.length_b   1.000
_cell.length_c   1.000
_cell.angle_alpha   90.00
_cell.angle_beta   90.00
_cell.angle_gamma   90.00
#
_symmetry.space_group_name_H-M   'P 1'
#
loop_
_entity.id
_entity.type
_entity.pdbx_description
1 polymer ?
#
loop_
_entity_poly.entity_id
_entity_poly.type
_entity_poly.pdbx_seq_one_letter_code
_entity_poly.pdbx_strand_id
1 'polypeptide(L)'
;WNPANLRKLQTRIVALLNQQVAELLQRSGVLPQWVYKVTVVGNTVMHHVLLGIDPTYVGLAPYTAVVRHPVVLPARVLHLRVNPEARVCFLPIVAGFVGADAVAAALATRLDESRDIRAVVDIGTNGEVVMGTKDRLLACSAPAGPALEGSQIRHGMRGAVGAIDRVWLADGDLHWHVIGEGSPQGICGSGLIDVVAAALEAGLLDWTGLLQVERPDAFPPALGRRMEMRGEERVLVLVPRGGAAGGGEIVLTQEDVRQVQLAKGAIASGIQMLQHVLGVAEDAVAELMLAGGFGNYLSSRSAVRIGLIPPLAPGRIRYVGNAAALGAQLVLVSEAERERARRLAGAIEHVSLAAHPDFQDLFVEAMNFPRA
;
A
#
# COMPACT_ATOMS: atom_id res chain seq x y z
N TRP A 1 23.21 -1.16 -15.54
CA TRP A 1 23.24 0.16 -14.87
C TRP A 1 23.55 1.25 -15.89
N ASN A 2 22.83 2.39 -15.85
CA ASN A 2 23.14 3.56 -16.67
C ASN A 2 23.18 4.81 -15.78
N PRO A 3 24.35 5.42 -15.52
CA PRO A 3 24.48 6.58 -14.63
C PRO A 3 23.69 7.80 -15.10
N ALA A 4 23.44 7.94 -16.41
CA ALA A 4 22.59 9.02 -16.93
C ALA A 4 21.12 8.83 -16.52
N ASN A 5 20.64 7.58 -16.46
CA ASN A 5 19.27 7.30 -16.01
C ASN A 5 19.10 7.56 -14.51
N LEU A 6 20.08 7.18 -13.69
CA LEU A 6 20.07 7.49 -12.26
C LEU A 6 20.02 9.00 -12.02
N ARG A 7 20.86 9.78 -12.70
CA ARG A 7 20.81 11.25 -12.64
C ARG A 7 19.46 11.81 -13.07
N LYS A 8 18.85 11.28 -14.14
CA LYS A 8 17.50 11.69 -14.57
C LYS A 8 16.45 11.44 -13.48
N LEU A 9 16.47 10.27 -12.84
CA LEU A 9 15.56 9.93 -11.76
C LEU A 9 15.78 10.83 -10.54
N GLN A 10 17.03 11.03 -10.12
CA GLN A 10 17.40 11.93 -9.02
C GLN A 10 16.94 13.36 -9.29
N THR A 11 17.19 13.90 -10.49
CA THR A 11 16.74 15.25 -10.87
C THR A 11 15.22 15.36 -10.81
N ARG A 12 14.47 14.34 -11.27
CA ARG A 12 13.00 14.35 -11.23
C ARG A 12 12.47 14.34 -9.80
N ILE A 13 12.99 13.48 -8.92
CA ILE A 13 12.52 13.44 -7.52
C ILE A 13 12.87 14.73 -6.77
N VAL A 14 14.08 15.28 -6.95
CA VAL A 14 14.48 16.56 -6.34
C VAL A 14 13.61 17.71 -6.85
N ALA A 15 13.29 17.74 -8.15
CA ALA A 15 12.40 18.76 -8.71
C ALA A 15 10.99 18.67 -8.10
N LEU A 16 10.44 17.45 -7.96
CA LEU A 16 9.15 17.24 -7.32
C LEU A 16 9.16 17.68 -5.85
N LEU A 17 10.19 17.30 -5.08
CA LEU A 17 10.36 17.74 -3.70
C LEU A 17 10.43 19.26 -3.59
N ASN A 18 11.18 19.92 -4.46
CA ASN A 18 11.27 21.38 -4.49
C ASN A 18 9.94 22.05 -4.84
N GLN A 19 9.14 21.45 -5.72
CA GLN A 19 7.79 21.93 -6.01
C GLN A 19 6.89 21.82 -4.77
N GLN A 20 6.89 20.67 -4.09
CA GLN A 20 6.10 20.44 -2.88
C GLN A 20 6.52 21.37 -1.73
N VAL A 21 7.82 21.56 -1.54
CA VAL A 21 8.36 22.53 -0.56
C VAL A 21 7.91 23.95 -0.89
N ALA A 22 7.99 24.37 -2.16
CA ALA A 22 7.57 25.71 -2.55
C ALA A 22 6.07 25.96 -2.28
N GLU A 23 5.22 24.98 -2.58
CA GLU A 23 3.79 25.04 -2.29
C GLU A 23 3.52 25.17 -0.77
N LEU A 24 4.21 24.36 0.05
CA LEU A 24 4.09 24.41 1.51
C LEU A 24 4.57 25.75 2.09
N LEU A 25 5.69 26.29 1.60
CA LEU A 25 6.22 27.58 2.04
C LEU A 25 5.30 28.73 1.63
N GLN A 26 4.72 28.68 0.44
CA GLN A 26 3.74 29.67 -0.01
C GLN A 26 2.50 29.66 0.89
N ARG A 27 1.98 28.47 1.23
CA ARG A 27 0.79 28.33 2.08
C ARG A 27 1.04 28.72 3.54
N SER A 28 2.25 28.50 4.05
CA SER A 28 2.62 28.80 5.44
C SER A 28 3.14 30.21 5.66
N GLY A 29 3.58 30.90 4.60
CA GLY A 29 4.26 32.21 4.70
C GLY A 29 5.69 32.14 5.25
N VAL A 30 6.24 30.94 5.44
CA VAL A 30 7.61 30.73 5.93
C VAL A 30 8.60 30.94 4.79
N LEU A 31 9.68 31.67 5.07
CA LEU A 31 10.75 31.88 4.10
C LEU A 31 11.67 30.64 4.02
N PRO A 32 12.15 30.24 2.82
CA PRO A 32 12.98 29.05 2.66
C PRO A 32 14.20 28.99 3.58
N GLN A 33 14.84 30.14 3.85
CA GLN A 33 16.02 30.25 4.72
C GLN A 33 15.74 29.93 6.19
N TRP A 34 14.47 29.85 6.60
CA TRP A 34 14.06 29.49 7.97
C TRP A 34 13.75 28.01 8.14
N VAL A 35 13.86 27.21 7.08
CA VAL A 35 13.77 25.75 7.17
C VAL A 35 15.16 25.20 7.45
N TYR A 36 15.43 24.80 8.69
CA TYR A 36 16.77 24.35 9.15
C TYR A 36 16.96 22.84 9.19
N LYS A 37 15.89 22.05 9.08
CA LYS A 37 15.93 20.58 9.14
C LYS A 37 14.85 19.99 8.25
N VAL A 38 15.18 18.90 7.56
CA VAL A 38 14.27 18.12 6.74
C VAL A 38 14.49 16.65 7.09
N THR A 39 13.44 15.90 7.38
CA THR A 39 13.53 14.44 7.55
C THR A 39 12.98 13.78 6.29
N VAL A 40 13.71 12.80 5.75
CA VAL A 40 13.29 12.04 4.57
C VAL A 40 13.20 10.56 4.94
N VAL A 41 12.06 9.97 4.56
CA VAL A 41 11.78 8.53 4.70
C VAL A 41 11.22 8.01 3.38
N GLY A 42 11.40 6.72 3.13
CA GLY A 42 10.95 6.05 1.92
C GLY A 42 11.63 4.69 1.78
N ASN A 43 11.12 3.88 0.86
CA ASN A 43 11.71 2.59 0.58
C ASN A 43 13.16 2.74 0.10
N THR A 44 13.92 1.67 0.20
CA THR A 44 15.36 1.66 -0.10
C THR A 44 15.69 2.15 -1.52
N VAL A 45 14.85 1.85 -2.52
CA VAL A 45 15.08 2.33 -3.90
C VAL A 45 14.94 3.85 -3.97
N MET A 46 13.86 4.41 -3.41
CA MET A 46 13.64 5.85 -3.36
C MET A 46 14.71 6.58 -2.55
N HIS A 47 15.13 6.00 -1.44
CA HIS A 47 16.25 6.45 -0.62
C HIS A 47 17.54 6.58 -1.45
N HIS A 48 17.93 5.52 -2.15
CA HIS A 48 19.15 5.50 -2.97
C HIS A 48 19.06 6.45 -4.15
N VAL A 49 17.92 6.48 -4.86
CA VAL A 49 17.70 7.39 -6.00
C VAL A 49 17.84 8.85 -5.57
N LEU A 50 17.28 9.24 -4.43
CA LEU A 50 17.40 10.62 -3.94
C LEU A 50 18.85 10.98 -3.58
N LEU A 51 19.58 10.04 -2.97
CA LEU A 51 21.01 10.20 -2.66
C LEU A 51 21.93 10.09 -3.88
N GLY A 52 21.40 9.71 -5.05
CA GLY A 52 22.21 9.46 -6.25
C GLY A 52 23.07 8.20 -6.16
N ILE A 53 22.69 7.26 -5.29
CA ILE A 53 23.34 5.97 -5.10
C ILE A 53 22.75 4.97 -6.10
N ASP A 54 23.58 4.12 -6.68
CA ASP A 54 23.15 3.06 -7.60
C ASP A 54 22.25 2.02 -6.89
N PRO A 55 20.97 1.87 -7.28
CA PRO A 55 20.07 0.88 -6.71
C PRO A 55 20.15 -0.49 -7.41
N THR A 56 21.03 -0.71 -8.40
CA THR A 56 21.08 -1.94 -9.22
C THR A 56 21.08 -3.21 -8.37
N TYR A 57 21.90 -3.26 -7.31
CA TYR A 57 22.03 -4.44 -6.45
C TYR A 57 20.88 -4.65 -5.47
N VAL A 58 19.97 -3.67 -5.35
CA VAL A 58 18.69 -3.87 -4.64
C VAL A 58 17.76 -4.76 -5.45
N GLY A 59 17.85 -4.74 -6.78
CA GLY A 59 17.03 -5.57 -7.68
C GLY A 59 17.65 -6.93 -8.05
N LEU A 60 18.87 -7.22 -7.59
CA LEU A 60 19.60 -8.45 -7.91
C LEU A 60 19.87 -9.24 -6.63
N ALA A 61 19.53 -10.53 -6.60
CA ALA A 61 19.86 -11.40 -5.48
C ALA A 61 21.36 -11.29 -5.12
N PRO A 62 21.73 -11.09 -3.84
CA PRO A 62 20.91 -11.22 -2.63
C PRO A 62 20.24 -9.91 -2.15
N TYR A 63 19.88 -9.00 -3.05
CA TYR A 63 19.08 -7.78 -2.82
C TYR A 63 19.71 -6.82 -1.82
N THR A 64 21.02 -6.61 -1.95
CA THR A 64 21.80 -5.86 -0.96
C THR A 64 21.73 -4.35 -1.20
N ALA A 65 21.39 -3.61 -0.14
CA ALA A 65 21.43 -2.15 -0.15
C ALA A 65 22.84 -1.62 0.14
N VAL A 66 23.30 -0.66 -0.68
CA VAL A 66 24.63 -0.03 -0.54
C VAL A 66 24.83 0.70 0.80
N VAL A 67 23.82 1.42 1.29
CA VAL A 67 23.87 2.19 2.55
C VAL A 67 22.69 1.79 3.41
N ARG A 68 22.96 1.37 4.66
CA ARG A 68 21.94 1.00 5.66
C ARG A 68 21.88 1.91 6.88
N HIS A 69 22.97 2.61 7.18
CA HIS A 69 23.07 3.50 8.33
C HIS A 69 22.41 4.86 8.06
N PRO A 70 22.05 5.65 9.10
CA PRO A 70 21.47 6.98 8.92
C PRO A 70 22.41 7.91 8.16
N VAL A 71 21.88 8.73 7.26
CA VAL A 71 22.66 9.71 6.47
C VAL A 71 22.20 11.13 6.83
N VAL A 72 23.16 12.03 7.05
CA VAL A 72 22.89 13.45 7.27
C VAL A 72 23.72 14.28 6.32
N LEU A 73 23.05 15.07 5.48
CA LEU A 73 23.69 15.93 4.51
C LEU A 73 23.10 17.34 4.60
N PRO A 74 23.86 18.39 4.28
CA PRO A 74 23.27 19.70 4.12
C PRO A 74 22.40 19.75 2.85
N ALA A 75 21.33 20.54 2.87
CA ALA A 75 20.35 20.64 1.80
C ALA A 75 20.94 21.00 0.43
N ARG A 76 22.03 21.79 0.40
CA ARG A 76 22.75 22.14 -0.84
C ARG A 76 23.28 20.93 -1.61
N VAL A 77 23.60 19.82 -0.95
CA VAL A 77 24.11 18.59 -1.59
C VAL A 77 23.02 17.91 -2.41
N LEU A 78 21.77 18.01 -1.95
CA LEU A 78 20.60 17.45 -2.66
C LEU A 78 19.90 18.49 -3.54
N HIS A 79 20.42 19.72 -3.60
CA HIS A 79 19.79 20.85 -4.30
C HIS A 79 18.34 21.13 -3.85
N LEU A 80 18.04 20.92 -2.56
CA LEU A 80 16.75 21.31 -1.97
C LEU A 80 16.70 22.83 -1.75
N ARG A 81 15.59 23.45 -2.16
CA ARG A 81 15.33 24.90 -2.11
C ARG A 81 14.83 25.34 -0.74
N VAL A 82 15.62 25.07 0.28
CA VAL A 82 15.48 25.51 1.67
C VAL A 82 16.76 26.22 2.10
N ASN A 83 16.99 26.46 3.39
CA ASN A 83 18.29 26.94 3.86
C ASN A 83 19.40 25.99 3.37
N PRO A 84 20.46 26.47 2.71
CA PRO A 84 21.51 25.61 2.14
C PRO A 84 22.28 24.79 3.19
N GLU A 85 22.28 25.23 4.46
CA GLU A 85 22.86 24.53 5.62
C GLU A 85 21.84 23.67 6.37
N ALA A 86 20.58 23.62 5.93
CA ALA A 86 19.58 22.79 6.57
C ALA A 86 20.01 21.33 6.58
N ARG A 87 19.84 20.64 7.71
CA ARG A 87 20.20 19.23 7.84
C ARG A 87 19.10 18.36 7.24
N VAL A 88 19.40 17.67 6.15
CA VAL A 88 18.55 16.63 5.58
C VAL A 88 18.94 15.30 6.22
N CYS A 89 18.01 14.75 6.99
CA CYS A 89 18.21 13.54 7.79
C CYS A 89 17.45 12.38 7.16
N PHE A 90 18.18 11.37 6.71
CA PHE A 90 17.64 10.08 6.29
C PHE A 90 17.69 9.12 7.47
N LEU A 91 16.57 8.43 7.69
CA LEU A 91 16.54 7.31 8.62
C LEU A 91 17.30 6.10 8.05
N PRO A 92 17.78 5.19 8.91
CA PRO A 92 18.37 3.94 8.45
C PRO A 92 17.32 3.06 7.76
N ILE A 93 17.80 2.15 6.93
CA ILE A 93 16.97 1.17 6.24
C ILE A 93 17.23 -0.24 6.80
N VAL A 94 16.23 -1.10 6.76
CA VAL A 94 16.35 -2.47 7.28
C VAL A 94 17.02 -3.36 6.24
N ALA A 95 16.57 -3.38 4.99
CA ALA A 95 17.05 -4.29 3.95
C ALA A 95 16.85 -3.72 2.53
N GLY A 96 17.11 -4.54 1.50
CA GLY A 96 16.92 -4.16 0.10
C GLY A 96 15.51 -3.65 -0.22
N PHE A 97 14.47 -4.31 0.29
CA PHE A 97 13.08 -3.92 0.03
C PHE A 97 12.34 -3.37 1.25
N VAL A 98 13.00 -3.30 2.41
CA VAL A 98 12.41 -2.73 3.64
C VAL A 98 13.19 -1.48 4.02
N GLY A 99 12.62 -0.32 3.70
CA GLY A 99 13.29 0.97 3.81
C GLY A 99 13.03 1.72 5.11
N ALA A 100 13.30 3.02 5.04
CA ALA A 100 13.18 3.95 6.15
C ALA A 100 11.71 4.31 6.46
N ASP A 101 10.83 4.15 5.48
CA ASP A 101 9.38 4.22 5.62
C ASP A 101 8.84 3.15 6.57
N ALA A 102 9.24 1.89 6.42
CA ALA A 102 8.85 0.81 7.33
C ALA A 102 9.35 1.05 8.76
N VAL A 103 10.59 1.56 8.92
CA VAL A 103 11.14 1.96 10.22
C VAL A 103 10.31 3.10 10.83
N ALA A 104 9.96 4.11 10.03
CA ALA A 104 9.15 5.24 10.48
C ALA A 104 7.72 4.80 10.86
N ALA A 105 7.12 3.89 10.11
CA ALA A 105 5.81 3.31 10.41
C ALA A 105 5.84 2.51 11.73
N ALA A 106 6.85 1.66 11.92
CA ALA A 106 7.04 0.91 13.16
C ALA A 106 7.26 1.83 14.38
N LEU A 107 8.03 2.92 14.21
CA LEU A 107 8.25 3.94 15.23
C LEU A 107 6.95 4.66 15.62
N ALA A 108 6.20 5.12 14.61
CA ALA A 108 4.95 5.85 14.80
C ALA A 108 3.87 5.01 15.48
N THR A 109 3.87 3.70 15.21
CA THR A 109 2.91 2.73 15.78
C THR A 109 3.38 2.11 17.10
N ARG A 110 4.62 2.41 17.53
CA ARG A 110 5.25 1.92 18.76
C ARG A 110 5.24 0.40 18.86
N LEU A 111 5.53 -0.29 17.75
CA LEU A 111 5.58 -1.77 17.74
C LEU A 111 6.63 -2.32 18.71
N ASP A 112 7.76 -1.62 18.84
CA ASP A 112 8.87 -1.94 19.73
C ASP A 112 8.61 -1.70 21.23
N GLU A 113 7.43 -1.19 21.59
CA GLU A 113 7.01 -1.01 23.00
C GLU A 113 5.98 -2.07 23.44
N SER A 114 5.40 -2.82 22.50
CA SER A 114 4.28 -3.74 22.76
C SER A 114 4.72 -5.08 23.34
N ARG A 115 3.99 -5.63 24.31
CA ARG A 115 4.17 -7.04 24.72
C ARG A 115 3.34 -8.01 23.87
N ASP A 116 2.25 -7.52 23.28
CA ASP A 116 1.37 -8.30 22.42
C ASP A 116 1.86 -8.28 20.98
N ILE A 117 1.52 -9.33 20.23
CA ILE A 117 1.80 -9.42 18.79
C ILE A 117 0.95 -8.38 18.07
N ARG A 118 1.62 -7.35 17.54
CA ARG A 118 1.01 -6.29 16.75
C ARG A 118 1.67 -6.25 15.38
N ALA A 119 0.93 -5.79 14.39
CA ALA A 119 1.44 -5.63 13.04
C ALA A 119 1.05 -4.27 12.47
N VAL A 120 1.93 -3.69 11.66
CA VAL A 120 1.59 -2.61 10.72
C VAL A 120 1.80 -3.11 9.30
N VAL A 121 0.83 -2.86 8.44
CA VAL A 121 0.87 -3.16 7.01
C VAL A 121 0.75 -1.84 6.26
N ASP A 122 1.83 -1.39 5.62
CA ASP A 122 1.76 -0.28 4.67
C ASP A 122 1.31 -0.83 3.32
N ILE A 123 0.10 -0.47 2.93
CA ILE A 123 -0.46 -0.86 1.64
C ILE A 123 -0.08 0.23 0.64
N GLY A 124 0.63 -0.17 -0.41
CA GLY A 124 0.98 0.62 -1.58
C GLY A 124 1.27 -0.28 -2.77
N THR A 125 2.07 0.21 -3.72
CA THR A 125 2.64 -0.61 -4.81
C THR A 125 3.39 -1.82 -4.26
N ASN A 126 4.01 -1.66 -3.10
CA ASN A 126 4.48 -2.76 -2.27
C ASN A 126 3.58 -2.88 -1.03
N GLY A 127 3.54 -4.08 -0.46
CA GLY A 127 3.00 -4.32 0.87
C GLY A 127 4.13 -4.52 1.87
N GLU A 128 4.56 -3.46 2.55
CA GLU A 128 5.52 -3.58 3.64
C GLU A 128 4.79 -3.99 4.92
N VAL A 129 5.22 -5.09 5.53
CA VAL A 129 4.66 -5.60 6.79
C VAL A 129 5.75 -5.56 7.85
N VAL A 130 5.44 -5.01 9.02
CA VAL A 130 6.26 -5.15 10.24
C VAL A 130 5.39 -5.77 11.33
N MET A 131 5.84 -6.87 11.93
CA MET A 131 5.06 -7.63 12.91
C MET A 131 5.94 -8.11 14.06
N GLY A 132 5.40 -8.09 15.27
CA GLY A 132 6.00 -8.75 16.42
C GLY A 132 5.69 -8.06 17.74
N THR A 133 6.64 -8.15 18.66
CA THR A 133 6.60 -7.54 19.99
C THR A 133 7.85 -6.69 20.22
N LYS A 134 7.96 -6.06 21.39
CA LYS A 134 9.17 -5.39 21.87
C LYS A 134 10.41 -6.28 21.91
N ASP A 135 10.24 -7.61 21.98
CA ASP A 135 11.32 -8.56 22.15
C ASP A 135 11.81 -9.11 20.80
N ARG A 136 10.94 -9.14 19.77
CA ARG A 136 11.28 -9.60 18.42
C ARG A 136 10.37 -8.94 17.39
N LEU A 137 10.96 -8.24 16.42
CA LEU A 137 10.25 -7.62 15.30
C LEU A 137 10.76 -8.19 13.99
N LEU A 138 9.83 -8.61 13.13
CA LEU A 138 10.11 -9.05 11.77
C LEU A 138 9.56 -8.03 10.77
N ALA A 139 10.21 -7.93 9.62
CA ALA A 139 9.66 -7.19 8.50
C ALA A 139 9.88 -7.91 7.17
N CYS A 140 8.91 -7.77 6.27
CA CYS A 140 9.02 -8.18 4.88
C CYS A 140 8.40 -7.13 3.95
N SER A 141 8.70 -7.22 2.66
CA SER A 141 8.07 -6.42 1.62
C SER A 141 7.53 -7.35 0.55
N ALA A 142 6.21 -7.32 0.34
CA ALA A 142 5.52 -8.11 -0.67
C ALA A 142 5.26 -7.29 -1.94
N PRO A 143 5.54 -7.80 -3.15
CA PRO A 143 5.31 -7.08 -4.40
C PRO A 143 3.82 -7.14 -4.78
N ALA A 144 3.00 -6.27 -4.19
CA ALA A 144 1.56 -6.23 -4.44
C ALA A 144 1.21 -5.71 -5.86
N GLY A 145 2.06 -4.86 -6.42
CA GLY A 145 1.75 -4.16 -7.67
C GLY A 145 0.73 -3.04 -7.45
N PRO A 146 0.48 -2.21 -8.48
CA PRO A 146 -0.23 -0.95 -8.32
C PRO A 146 -1.76 -1.08 -8.52
N ALA A 147 -2.29 -2.31 -8.53
CA ALA A 147 -3.71 -2.60 -8.75
C ALA A 147 -4.61 -1.82 -7.78
N LEU A 148 -4.26 -1.86 -6.50
CA LEU A 148 -5.01 -1.16 -5.46
C LEU A 148 -4.82 0.38 -5.59
N GLU A 149 -3.74 0.88 -6.19
CA GLU A 149 -3.60 2.31 -6.50
C GLU A 149 -4.43 2.78 -7.71
N GLY A 150 -5.23 1.88 -8.30
CA GLY A 150 -6.05 2.14 -9.49
C GLY A 150 -5.26 2.08 -10.80
N SER A 151 -4.02 1.58 -10.79
CA SER A 151 -3.25 1.34 -12.02
C SER A 151 -3.39 -0.11 -12.45
N GLN A 152 -3.23 -0.42 -13.74
CA GLN A 152 -3.45 -1.78 -14.29
C GLN A 152 -4.87 -2.33 -14.10
N ILE A 153 -5.82 -1.45 -13.77
CA ILE A 153 -7.25 -1.75 -13.72
C ILE A 153 -7.91 -0.92 -14.81
N ARG A 154 -8.77 -1.53 -15.64
CA ARG A 154 -9.33 -0.90 -16.86
C ARG A 154 -9.96 0.46 -16.59
N HIS A 155 -10.79 0.53 -15.56
CA HIS A 155 -11.43 1.76 -15.10
C HIS A 155 -10.86 2.20 -13.75
N GLY A 156 -9.62 1.81 -13.44
CA GLY A 156 -8.95 2.20 -12.22
C GLY A 156 -8.54 3.66 -12.22
N MET A 157 -8.63 4.31 -11.07
CA MET A 157 -8.10 5.65 -10.86
C MET A 157 -7.65 5.86 -9.42
N ARG A 158 -6.87 6.91 -9.16
CA ARG A 158 -6.54 7.31 -7.79
C ARG A 158 -7.79 7.76 -7.05
N GLY A 159 -7.76 7.64 -5.71
CA GLY A 159 -8.80 8.20 -4.84
C GLY A 159 -8.84 9.73 -4.95
N ALA A 160 -9.73 10.23 -5.80
CA ALA A 160 -9.93 11.63 -6.08
C ALA A 160 -11.40 11.86 -6.47
N VAL A 161 -11.82 13.12 -6.61
CA VAL A 161 -13.19 13.46 -7.04
C VAL A 161 -13.56 12.71 -8.31
N GLY A 162 -14.73 12.06 -8.30
CA GLY A 162 -15.21 11.20 -9.38
C GLY A 162 -14.84 9.72 -9.24
N ALA A 163 -13.99 9.32 -8.30
CA ALA A 163 -13.71 7.91 -8.05
C ALA A 163 -14.81 7.24 -7.24
N ILE A 164 -15.20 6.03 -7.65
CA ILE A 164 -16.01 5.13 -6.84
C ILE A 164 -15.13 4.58 -5.71
N ASP A 165 -15.45 4.93 -4.47
CA ASP A 165 -14.68 4.58 -3.26
C ASP A 165 -15.36 3.58 -2.34
N ARG A 166 -16.66 3.37 -2.48
CA ARG A 166 -17.41 2.33 -1.76
C ARG A 166 -18.41 1.64 -2.66
N VAL A 167 -18.55 0.34 -2.48
CA VAL A 167 -19.54 -0.50 -3.19
C VAL A 167 -20.17 -1.49 -2.20
N TRP A 168 -21.48 -1.67 -2.28
CA TRP A 168 -22.20 -2.60 -1.41
C TRP A 168 -23.41 -3.21 -2.10
N LEU A 169 -23.91 -4.31 -1.56
CA LEU A 169 -25.17 -4.91 -1.98
C LEU A 169 -26.33 -4.32 -1.17
N ALA A 170 -27.38 -3.86 -1.86
CA ALA A 170 -28.65 -3.49 -1.27
C ALA A 170 -29.77 -3.72 -2.29
N ASP A 171 -30.98 -4.01 -1.81
CA ASP A 171 -32.18 -4.17 -2.66
C ASP A 171 -32.03 -5.14 -3.86
N GLY A 172 -31.16 -6.15 -3.70
CA GLY A 172 -30.87 -7.13 -4.74
C GLY A 172 -30.03 -6.59 -5.91
N ASP A 173 -29.30 -5.48 -5.72
CA ASP A 173 -28.41 -4.87 -6.70
C ASP A 173 -27.11 -4.31 -6.07
N LEU A 174 -26.16 -3.88 -6.93
CA LEU A 174 -24.96 -3.15 -6.53
C LEU A 174 -25.22 -1.65 -6.43
N HIS A 175 -24.83 -1.09 -5.29
CA HIS A 175 -24.83 0.34 -5.02
C HIS A 175 -23.41 0.83 -4.78
N TRP A 176 -23.17 2.12 -5.02
CA TRP A 176 -21.86 2.71 -4.84
C TRP A 176 -21.94 4.17 -4.38
N HIS A 177 -20.82 4.65 -3.87
CA HIS A 177 -20.58 6.05 -3.53
C HIS A 177 -19.44 6.59 -4.38
N VAL A 178 -19.48 7.89 -4.68
CA VAL A 178 -18.48 8.58 -5.50
C VAL A 178 -17.90 9.73 -4.69
N ILE A 179 -16.57 9.81 -4.62
CA ILE A 179 -15.89 10.93 -3.96
C ILE A 179 -16.32 12.25 -4.62
N GLY A 180 -16.87 13.16 -3.81
CA GLY A 180 -17.35 14.46 -4.27
C GLY A 180 -18.78 14.44 -4.82
N GLU A 181 -19.52 13.34 -4.65
CA GLU A 181 -20.97 13.23 -4.95
C GLU A 181 -21.32 13.55 -6.42
N GLY A 182 -20.37 13.33 -7.33
CA GLY A 182 -20.50 13.62 -8.77
C GLY A 182 -20.70 12.38 -9.63
N SER A 183 -20.65 12.57 -10.96
CA SER A 183 -20.65 11.46 -11.91
C SER A 183 -19.38 10.60 -11.76
N PRO A 184 -19.50 9.27 -11.76
CA PRO A 184 -18.35 8.39 -11.59
C PRO A 184 -17.47 8.43 -12.84
N GLN A 185 -16.15 8.43 -12.63
CA GLN A 185 -15.12 8.48 -13.66
C GLN A 185 -14.25 7.22 -13.67
N GLY A 186 -14.24 6.46 -12.57
CA GLY A 186 -13.47 5.25 -12.40
C GLY A 186 -13.62 4.68 -10.99
N ILE A 187 -12.82 3.67 -10.66
CA ILE A 187 -12.83 2.94 -9.40
C ILE A 187 -11.49 3.15 -8.70
N CYS A 188 -11.48 3.58 -7.43
CA CYS A 188 -10.26 3.63 -6.65
C CYS A 188 -10.05 2.36 -5.83
N GLY A 189 -8.89 2.23 -5.16
CA GLY A 189 -8.53 1.02 -4.43
C GLY A 189 -9.55 0.52 -3.41
N SER A 190 -10.15 1.43 -2.63
CA SER A 190 -11.19 1.04 -1.67
C SER A 190 -12.45 0.53 -2.38
N GLY A 191 -12.87 1.22 -3.45
CA GLY A 191 -14.01 0.78 -4.27
C GLY A 191 -13.76 -0.55 -4.98
N LEU A 192 -12.50 -0.82 -5.37
CA LEU A 192 -12.09 -2.07 -5.99
C LEU A 192 -12.16 -3.25 -5.01
N ILE A 193 -11.73 -3.03 -3.76
CA ILE A 193 -11.84 -4.04 -2.70
C ILE A 193 -13.32 -4.31 -2.37
N ASP A 194 -14.12 -3.25 -2.27
CA ASP A 194 -15.55 -3.34 -1.99
C ASP A 194 -16.33 -4.04 -3.12
N VAL A 195 -16.07 -3.73 -4.39
CA VAL A 195 -16.80 -4.39 -5.50
C VAL A 195 -16.46 -5.87 -5.59
N VAL A 196 -15.21 -6.26 -5.32
CA VAL A 196 -14.81 -7.67 -5.28
C VAL A 196 -15.46 -8.38 -4.09
N ALA A 197 -15.47 -7.75 -2.91
CA ALA A 197 -16.15 -8.30 -1.74
C ALA A 197 -17.66 -8.48 -1.99
N ALA A 198 -18.33 -7.46 -2.54
CA ALA A 198 -19.74 -7.52 -2.89
C ALA A 198 -20.03 -8.59 -3.97
N ALA A 199 -19.18 -8.71 -5.00
CA ALA A 199 -19.33 -9.74 -6.01
C ALA A 199 -19.19 -11.16 -5.44
N LEU A 200 -18.27 -11.36 -4.49
CA LEU A 200 -18.11 -12.62 -3.75
C LEU A 200 -19.29 -12.92 -2.81
N GLU A 201 -19.87 -11.90 -2.16
CA GLU A 201 -21.06 -12.03 -1.31
C GLU A 201 -22.31 -12.41 -2.13
N ALA A 202 -22.46 -11.85 -3.34
CA ALA A 202 -23.58 -12.15 -4.24
C ALA A 202 -23.39 -13.41 -5.10
N GLY A 203 -22.22 -14.06 -5.04
CA GLY A 203 -21.90 -15.21 -5.89
C GLY A 203 -21.68 -14.89 -7.37
N LEU A 204 -21.55 -13.60 -7.72
CA LEU A 204 -21.19 -13.12 -9.06
C LEU A 204 -19.73 -13.47 -9.40
N LEU A 205 -18.92 -13.59 -8.35
CA LEU A 205 -17.53 -13.99 -8.38
C LEU A 205 -17.36 -15.21 -7.47
N ASP A 206 -16.70 -16.27 -7.97
CA ASP A 206 -16.39 -17.42 -7.13
C ASP A 206 -15.05 -17.26 -6.37
N TRP A 207 -14.75 -18.21 -5.50
CA TRP A 207 -13.55 -18.19 -4.67
C TRP A 207 -12.23 -18.28 -5.47
N THR A 208 -12.27 -18.79 -6.70
CA THR A 208 -11.11 -18.82 -7.62
C THR A 208 -10.92 -17.49 -8.35
N GLY A 209 -11.89 -16.58 -8.23
CA GLY A 209 -11.92 -15.31 -8.91
C GLY A 209 -12.57 -15.36 -10.30
N LEU A 210 -13.36 -16.39 -10.63
CA LEU A 210 -14.05 -16.47 -11.91
C LEU A 210 -15.41 -15.74 -11.86
N LEU A 211 -15.59 -14.78 -12.78
CA LEU A 211 -16.88 -14.11 -12.97
C LEU A 211 -17.91 -15.06 -13.60
N GLN A 212 -19.06 -15.21 -12.94
CA GLN A 212 -20.12 -16.16 -13.27
C GLN A 212 -21.09 -15.61 -14.35
N VAL A 213 -20.58 -15.34 -15.56
CA VAL A 213 -21.38 -14.71 -16.63
C VAL A 213 -22.28 -15.67 -17.41
N GLU A 214 -22.08 -16.99 -17.29
CA GLU A 214 -22.83 -18.00 -18.06
C GLU A 214 -24.21 -18.31 -17.49
N ARG A 215 -24.49 -17.90 -16.25
CA ARG A 215 -25.76 -18.20 -15.57
C ARG A 215 -26.37 -16.92 -14.99
N PRO A 216 -26.62 -15.88 -15.80
CA PRO A 216 -27.16 -14.61 -15.30
C PRO A 216 -28.53 -14.79 -14.62
N ASP A 217 -29.32 -15.78 -15.07
CA ASP A 217 -30.64 -16.11 -14.52
C ASP A 217 -30.59 -16.74 -13.12
N ALA A 218 -29.40 -17.15 -12.64
CA ALA A 218 -29.20 -17.62 -11.28
C ALA A 218 -29.13 -16.47 -10.25
N PHE A 219 -29.06 -15.22 -10.71
CA PHE A 219 -28.97 -14.03 -9.87
C PHE A 219 -30.27 -13.23 -9.86
N PRO A 220 -30.47 -12.36 -8.86
CA PRO A 220 -31.52 -11.34 -8.94
C PRO A 220 -31.49 -10.60 -10.29
N PRO A 221 -32.65 -10.30 -10.91
CA PRO A 221 -32.69 -9.76 -12.27
C PRO A 221 -31.86 -8.50 -12.49
N ALA A 222 -31.69 -7.66 -11.46
CA ALA A 222 -30.83 -6.47 -11.52
C ALA A 222 -29.34 -6.83 -11.65
N LEU A 223 -28.85 -7.76 -10.81
CA LEU A 223 -27.47 -8.25 -10.86
C LEU A 223 -27.20 -9.08 -12.12
N GLY A 224 -28.13 -9.94 -12.52
CA GLY A 224 -28.01 -10.75 -13.74
C GLY A 224 -27.75 -9.89 -14.98
N ARG A 225 -28.43 -8.73 -15.08
CA ARG A 225 -28.21 -7.74 -16.16
C ARG A 225 -26.84 -7.06 -16.14
N ARG A 226 -26.08 -7.15 -15.04
CA ARG A 226 -24.72 -6.61 -14.92
C ARG A 226 -23.65 -7.60 -15.34
N MET A 227 -23.99 -8.88 -15.48
CA MET A 227 -23.06 -9.93 -15.86
C MET A 227 -23.07 -10.11 -17.38
N GLU A 228 -21.96 -9.78 -18.04
CA GLU A 228 -21.87 -9.77 -19.50
C GLU A 228 -20.66 -10.58 -20.00
N MET A 229 -20.87 -11.27 -21.12
CA MET A 229 -19.79 -11.82 -21.94
C MET A 229 -19.57 -10.91 -23.15
N ARG A 230 -18.38 -10.30 -23.26
CA ARG A 230 -18.00 -9.38 -24.34
C ARG A 230 -16.89 -10.01 -25.19
N GLY A 231 -17.30 -10.71 -26.25
CA GLY A 231 -16.38 -11.58 -26.97
C GLY A 231 -15.95 -12.75 -26.08
N GLU A 232 -14.66 -12.84 -25.76
CA GLU A 232 -14.12 -13.84 -24.83
C GLU A 232 -14.00 -13.32 -23.38
N GLU A 233 -14.29 -12.03 -23.16
CA GLU A 233 -14.09 -11.38 -21.87
C GLU A 233 -15.34 -11.44 -20.97
N ARG A 234 -15.13 -11.78 -19.70
CA ARG A 234 -16.16 -11.75 -18.66
C ARG A 234 -16.13 -10.39 -17.96
N VAL A 235 -17.30 -9.78 -17.82
CA VAL A 235 -17.43 -8.41 -17.33
C VAL A 235 -18.58 -8.31 -16.33
N LEU A 236 -18.30 -7.64 -15.20
CA LEU A 236 -19.30 -7.13 -14.26
C LEU A 236 -19.47 -5.62 -14.48
N VAL A 237 -20.66 -5.20 -14.91
CA VAL A 237 -20.99 -3.80 -15.15
C VAL A 237 -21.39 -3.11 -13.84
N LEU A 238 -20.51 -2.22 -13.34
CA LEU A 238 -20.77 -1.43 -12.14
C LEU A 238 -21.61 -0.19 -12.47
N VAL A 239 -21.24 0.55 -13.52
CA VAL A 239 -22.00 1.70 -14.02
C VAL A 239 -22.38 1.44 -15.48
N PRO A 240 -23.68 1.33 -15.80
CA PRO A 240 -24.15 1.14 -17.18
C PRO A 240 -23.77 2.29 -18.12
N ARG A 241 -23.82 2.02 -19.43
CA ARG A 241 -23.63 3.06 -20.47
C ARG A 241 -24.57 4.23 -20.27
N GLY A 242 -24.02 5.44 -20.36
CA GLY A 242 -24.73 6.69 -20.09
C GLY A 242 -24.68 7.13 -18.62
N GLY A 243 -24.23 6.26 -17.70
CA GLY A 243 -24.19 6.53 -16.27
C GLY A 243 -22.86 7.11 -15.76
N ALA A 244 -21.78 6.98 -16.52
CA ALA A 244 -20.47 7.54 -16.16
C ALA A 244 -20.23 8.92 -16.77
N ALA A 245 -19.22 9.63 -16.29
CA ALA A 245 -18.81 10.91 -16.85
C ALA A 245 -18.57 10.81 -18.37
N GLY A 246 -19.10 11.75 -19.14
CA GLY A 246 -19.06 11.73 -20.60
C GLY A 246 -19.99 10.70 -21.26
N GLY A 247 -20.92 10.10 -20.51
CA GLY A 247 -21.89 9.13 -21.04
C GLY A 247 -21.32 7.71 -21.20
N GLY A 248 -20.15 7.43 -20.62
CA GLY A 248 -19.51 6.12 -20.66
C GLY A 248 -20.14 5.08 -19.75
N GLU A 249 -19.41 3.98 -19.57
CA GLU A 249 -19.67 2.91 -18.61
C GLU A 249 -18.44 2.67 -17.73
N ILE A 250 -18.63 2.02 -16.58
CA ILE A 250 -17.55 1.55 -15.72
C ILE A 250 -17.79 0.08 -15.41
N VAL A 251 -16.78 -0.73 -15.69
CA VAL A 251 -16.86 -2.18 -15.53
C VAL A 251 -15.69 -2.73 -14.73
N LEU A 252 -15.90 -3.89 -14.13
CA LEU A 252 -14.87 -4.75 -13.56
C LEU A 252 -14.70 -5.97 -14.46
N THR A 253 -13.50 -6.19 -14.96
CA THR A 253 -13.20 -7.29 -15.88
C THR A 253 -12.57 -8.48 -15.16
N GLN A 254 -12.52 -9.63 -15.85
CA GLN A 254 -11.80 -10.80 -15.36
C GLN A 254 -10.31 -10.54 -15.10
N GLU A 255 -9.67 -9.72 -15.94
CA GLU A 255 -8.26 -9.32 -15.76
C GLU A 255 -8.09 -8.39 -14.56
N ASP A 256 -9.02 -7.44 -14.35
CA ASP A 256 -8.99 -6.58 -13.17
C ASP A 256 -9.08 -7.41 -11.88
N VAL A 257 -9.96 -8.41 -11.84
CA VAL A 257 -10.05 -9.36 -10.72
C VAL A 257 -8.72 -10.09 -10.53
N ARG A 258 -8.05 -10.51 -11.61
CA ARG A 258 -6.75 -11.17 -11.53
C ARG A 258 -5.69 -10.27 -10.92
N GLN A 259 -5.68 -8.99 -11.27
CA GLN A 259 -4.78 -8.00 -10.66
C GLN A 259 -5.07 -7.81 -9.17
N VAL A 260 -6.34 -7.80 -8.76
CA VAL A 260 -6.71 -7.78 -7.33
C VAL A 260 -6.20 -9.03 -6.61
N GLN A 261 -6.33 -10.22 -7.20
CA GLN A 261 -5.82 -11.47 -6.62
C GLN A 261 -4.31 -11.45 -6.40
N LEU A 262 -3.54 -10.94 -7.37
CA LEU A 262 -2.10 -10.80 -7.25
C LEU A 262 -1.73 -9.84 -6.11
N ALA A 263 -2.37 -8.68 -6.06
CA ALA A 263 -2.10 -7.68 -5.04
C ALA A 263 -2.45 -8.16 -3.64
N LYS A 264 -3.66 -8.70 -3.46
CA LYS A 264 -4.10 -9.19 -2.16
C LYS A 264 -3.36 -10.45 -1.73
N GLY A 265 -3.04 -11.35 -2.66
CA GLY A 265 -2.25 -12.56 -2.39
C GLY A 265 -0.84 -12.22 -1.92
N ALA A 266 -0.21 -11.20 -2.50
CA ALA A 266 1.11 -10.73 -2.08
C ALA A 266 1.08 -10.21 -0.63
N ILE A 267 0.14 -9.31 -0.32
CA ILE A 267 0.04 -8.72 1.03
C ILE A 267 -0.31 -9.79 2.07
N ALA A 268 -1.31 -10.61 1.80
CA ALA A 268 -1.75 -11.66 2.72
C ALA A 268 -0.65 -12.71 2.98
N SER A 269 0.06 -13.15 1.93
CA SER A 269 1.20 -14.07 2.11
C SER A 269 2.37 -13.43 2.86
N GLY A 270 2.60 -12.11 2.73
CA GLY A 270 3.56 -11.39 3.57
C GLY A 270 3.19 -11.45 5.06
N ILE A 271 1.92 -11.20 5.40
CA ILE A 271 1.41 -11.29 6.78
C ILE A 271 1.55 -12.73 7.30
N GLN A 272 1.09 -13.71 6.53
CA GLN A 272 1.15 -15.13 6.88
C GLN A 272 2.59 -15.62 7.05
N MET A 273 3.52 -15.14 6.22
CA MET A 273 4.93 -15.47 6.34
C MET A 273 5.52 -14.97 7.68
N LEU A 274 5.19 -13.73 8.09
CA LEU A 274 5.67 -13.23 9.37
C LEU A 274 5.04 -14.01 10.55
N GLN A 275 3.77 -14.38 10.46
CA GLN A 275 3.11 -15.26 11.44
C GLN A 275 3.80 -16.62 11.53
N HIS A 276 4.13 -17.21 10.37
CA HIS A 276 4.84 -18.48 10.25
C HIS A 276 6.22 -18.42 10.91
N VAL A 277 7.03 -17.40 10.60
CA VAL A 277 8.38 -17.23 11.18
C VAL A 277 8.35 -16.88 12.68
N LEU A 278 7.28 -16.23 13.15
CA LEU A 278 7.04 -16.01 14.58
C LEU A 278 6.47 -17.24 15.30
N GLY A 279 5.97 -18.23 14.56
CA GLY A 279 5.30 -19.41 15.13
C GLY A 279 3.98 -19.07 15.83
N VAL A 280 3.24 -18.09 15.32
CA VAL A 280 1.97 -17.63 15.92
C VAL A 280 0.79 -17.94 15.00
N ALA A 281 -0.37 -18.22 15.61
CA ALA A 281 -1.61 -18.43 14.89
C ALA A 281 -2.17 -17.13 14.29
N GLU A 282 -3.06 -17.24 13.31
CA GLU A 282 -3.64 -16.10 12.61
C GLU A 282 -4.42 -15.15 13.54
N ASP A 283 -5.13 -15.72 14.51
CA ASP A 283 -5.96 -15.03 15.51
C ASP A 283 -5.16 -14.49 16.72
N ALA A 284 -3.86 -14.80 16.80
CA ALA A 284 -2.96 -14.33 17.85
C ALA A 284 -2.55 -12.86 17.69
N VAL A 285 -2.80 -12.25 16.53
CA VAL A 285 -2.54 -10.83 16.30
C VAL A 285 -3.54 -10.00 17.12
N ALA A 286 -3.01 -9.28 18.11
CA ALA A 286 -3.80 -8.45 19.02
C ALA A 286 -4.26 -7.15 18.34
N GLU A 287 -3.44 -6.58 17.47
CA GLU A 287 -3.79 -5.42 16.66
C GLU A 287 -3.10 -5.46 15.28
N LEU A 288 -3.87 -5.23 14.23
CA LEU A 288 -3.41 -5.03 12.87
C LEU A 288 -3.67 -3.57 12.47
N MET A 289 -2.60 -2.82 12.23
CA MET A 289 -2.64 -1.43 11.82
C MET A 289 -2.44 -1.33 10.31
N LEU A 290 -3.40 -0.72 9.61
CA LEU A 290 -3.33 -0.51 8.17
C LEU A 290 -2.84 0.91 7.91
N ALA A 291 -1.70 1.02 7.24
CA ALA A 291 -1.10 2.26 6.77
C ALA A 291 -1.22 2.36 5.25
N GLY A 292 -1.00 3.56 4.73
CA GLY A 292 -0.89 3.79 3.29
C GLY A 292 -1.68 5.01 2.80
N GLY A 293 -1.59 5.25 1.50
CA GLY A 293 -2.24 6.38 0.82
C GLY A 293 -3.73 6.15 0.49
N PHE A 294 -4.29 5.01 0.87
CA PHE A 294 -5.62 4.51 0.49
C PHE A 294 -6.82 5.31 1.02
N GLY A 295 -6.55 6.44 1.68
CA GLY A 295 -7.57 7.26 2.34
C GLY A 295 -8.17 6.56 3.56
N ASN A 296 -8.99 7.29 4.32
CA ASN A 296 -9.65 6.76 5.53
C ASN A 296 -10.78 5.75 5.23
N TYR A 297 -10.87 5.21 4.01
CA TYR A 297 -12.08 4.59 3.46
C TYR A 297 -11.96 3.09 3.17
N LEU A 298 -10.83 2.46 3.51
CA LEU A 298 -10.70 1.01 3.37
C LEU A 298 -11.64 0.29 4.35
N SER A 299 -12.63 -0.43 3.80
CA SER A 299 -13.52 -1.30 4.58
C SER A 299 -12.76 -2.51 5.11
N SER A 300 -12.59 -2.59 6.44
CA SER A 300 -12.00 -3.77 7.09
C SER A 300 -12.81 -5.04 6.81
N ARG A 301 -14.15 -4.93 6.75
CA ARG A 301 -15.04 -6.04 6.39
C ARG A 301 -14.72 -6.58 5.00
N SER A 302 -14.60 -5.68 4.02
CA SER A 302 -14.33 -6.06 2.63
C SER A 302 -12.91 -6.61 2.47
N ALA A 303 -11.92 -6.01 3.15
CA ALA A 303 -10.54 -6.49 3.17
C ALA A 303 -10.44 -7.92 3.75
N VAL A 304 -11.16 -8.21 4.84
CA VAL A 304 -11.28 -9.57 5.39
C VAL A 304 -12.00 -10.49 4.40
N ARG A 305 -13.12 -10.05 3.81
CA ARG A 305 -13.91 -10.86 2.87
C ARG A 305 -13.11 -11.33 1.66
N ILE A 306 -12.22 -10.49 1.12
CA ILE A 306 -11.35 -10.86 0.00
C ILE A 306 -10.07 -11.59 0.43
N GLY A 307 -9.81 -11.71 1.73
CA GLY A 307 -8.59 -12.31 2.27
C GLY A 307 -7.35 -11.47 2.01
N LEU A 308 -7.48 -10.14 2.01
CA LEU A 308 -6.34 -9.21 1.98
C LEU A 308 -5.65 -9.13 3.35
N ILE A 309 -6.45 -9.24 4.41
CA ILE A 309 -6.02 -9.21 5.81
C ILE A 309 -6.66 -10.38 6.57
N PRO A 310 -6.03 -10.85 7.66
CA PRO A 310 -6.57 -11.93 8.47
C PRO A 310 -7.96 -11.60 9.06
N PRO A 311 -8.82 -12.61 9.32
CA PRO A 311 -10.18 -12.45 9.82
C PRO A 311 -10.19 -12.09 11.32
N LEU A 312 -9.61 -10.94 11.66
CA LEU A 312 -9.57 -10.42 13.02
C LEU A 312 -10.88 -9.72 13.37
N ALA A 313 -11.21 -9.71 14.66
CA ALA A 313 -12.35 -8.95 15.17
C ALA A 313 -12.22 -7.45 14.82
N PRO A 314 -13.30 -6.73 14.48
CA PRO A 314 -13.24 -5.34 14.01
C PRO A 314 -12.46 -4.38 14.94
N GLY A 315 -12.52 -4.58 16.26
CA GLY A 315 -11.78 -3.77 17.24
C GLY A 315 -10.26 -3.98 17.25
N ARG A 316 -9.75 -5.00 16.54
CA ARG A 316 -8.32 -5.28 16.38
C ARG A 316 -7.74 -4.74 15.08
N ILE A 317 -8.56 -4.19 14.18
CA ILE A 317 -8.09 -3.62 12.91
C ILE A 317 -8.23 -2.10 12.99
N ARG A 318 -7.11 -1.38 12.82
CA ARG A 318 -7.10 0.09 12.92
C ARG A 318 -6.40 0.73 11.73
N TYR A 319 -7.03 1.74 11.13
CA TYR A 319 -6.37 2.56 10.13
C TYR A 319 -5.50 3.63 10.81
N VAL A 320 -4.23 3.75 10.40
CA VAL A 320 -3.25 4.70 10.98
C VAL A 320 -2.80 5.77 9.98
N GLY A 321 -3.37 5.80 8.77
CA GLY A 321 -3.01 6.76 7.73
C GLY A 321 -1.58 6.57 7.22
N ASN A 322 -0.92 7.67 6.88
CA ASN A 322 0.47 7.63 6.44
C ASN A 322 1.41 7.54 7.65
N ALA A 323 1.61 6.32 8.16
CA ALA A 323 2.45 6.04 9.32
C ALA A 323 3.93 6.43 9.09
N ALA A 324 4.44 6.29 7.86
CA ALA A 324 5.79 6.72 7.51
C ALA A 324 5.96 8.25 7.67
N ALA A 325 5.00 9.05 7.20
CA ALA A 325 5.01 10.50 7.37
C ALA A 325 4.92 10.91 8.84
N LEU A 326 4.07 10.23 9.64
CA LEU A 326 3.99 10.46 11.08
C LEU A 326 5.33 10.15 11.77
N GLY A 327 5.98 9.04 11.42
CA GLY A 327 7.30 8.70 11.93
C GLY A 327 8.38 9.72 11.54
N ALA A 328 8.34 10.23 10.31
CA ALA A 328 9.24 11.29 9.88
C ALA A 328 9.05 12.58 10.68
N GLN A 329 7.80 12.94 11.02
CA GLN A 329 7.49 14.09 11.88
C GLN A 329 8.00 13.89 13.31
N LEU A 330 7.81 12.70 13.90
CA LEU A 330 8.34 12.37 15.23
C LEU A 330 9.87 12.56 15.29
N VAL A 331 10.58 12.05 14.29
CA VAL A 331 12.03 12.16 14.16
C VAL A 331 12.48 13.60 13.86
N LEU A 332 11.68 14.37 13.13
CA LEU A 332 11.98 15.77 12.82
C LEU A 332 12.08 16.60 14.10
N VAL A 333 11.14 16.40 15.04
CA VAL A 333 11.01 17.21 16.26
C VAL A 333 11.69 16.61 17.50
N SER A 334 12.18 15.36 17.43
CA SER A 334 12.81 14.68 18.58
C SER A 334 14.06 13.89 18.17
N GLU A 335 15.23 14.29 18.71
CA GLU A 335 16.46 13.52 18.55
C GLU A 335 16.41 12.19 19.32
N ALA A 336 15.61 12.09 20.38
CA ALA A 336 15.39 10.83 21.10
C ALA A 336 14.65 9.82 20.21
N GLU A 337 13.61 10.26 19.49
CA GLU A 337 12.90 9.41 18.52
C GLU A 337 13.78 9.04 17.33
N ARG A 338 14.67 9.93 16.91
CA ARG A 338 15.66 9.62 15.86
C ARG A 338 16.62 8.52 16.27
N GLU A 339 17.12 8.59 17.50
CA GLU A 339 18.01 7.58 18.05
C GLU A 339 17.27 6.26 18.35
N ARG A 340 15.99 6.33 18.70
CA ARG A 340 15.10 5.15 18.78
C ARG A 340 14.89 4.52 17.40
N ALA A 341 14.61 5.30 16.36
CA ALA A 341 14.50 4.80 14.98
C ALA A 341 15.78 4.08 14.52
N ARG A 342 16.96 4.59 14.94
CA ARG A 342 18.25 3.93 14.66
C ARG A 342 18.36 2.56 15.32
N ARG A 343 17.99 2.45 16.60
CA ARG A 343 17.97 1.16 17.31
C ARG A 343 16.94 0.21 16.71
N LEU A 344 15.75 0.72 16.41
CA LEU A 344 14.65 -0.03 15.83
C LEU A 344 15.03 -0.67 14.50
N ALA A 345 15.63 0.09 13.58
CA ALA A 345 16.08 -0.47 12.30
C ALA A 345 17.12 -1.59 12.44
N GLY A 346 17.93 -1.57 13.50
CA GLY A 346 18.89 -2.64 13.80
C GLY A 346 18.28 -3.85 14.50
N ALA A 347 17.12 -3.69 15.15
CA ALA A 347 16.39 -4.75 15.85
C ALA A 347 15.38 -5.48 14.94
N ILE A 348 14.92 -4.85 13.85
CA ILE A 348 14.02 -5.48 12.89
C ILE A 348 14.78 -6.55 12.08
N GLU A 349 14.33 -7.80 12.19
CA GLU A 349 14.78 -8.92 11.39
C GLU A 349 14.07 -8.91 10.03
N HIS A 350 14.84 -8.87 8.93
CA HIS A 350 14.25 -8.94 7.59
C HIS A 350 13.98 -10.39 7.18
N VAL A 351 12.73 -10.69 6.86
CA VAL A 351 12.30 -11.95 6.26
C VAL A 351 12.24 -11.76 4.73
N SER A 352 13.21 -12.36 4.03
CA SER A 352 13.26 -12.31 2.57
C SER A 352 12.26 -13.31 1.97
N LEU A 353 11.10 -12.81 1.55
CA LEU A 353 10.04 -13.63 0.93
C LEU A 353 10.57 -14.43 -0.27
N ALA A 354 11.33 -13.80 -1.16
CA ALA A 354 11.87 -14.43 -2.37
C ALA A 354 12.87 -15.57 -2.08
N ALA A 355 13.50 -15.58 -0.90
CA ALA A 355 14.46 -16.61 -0.50
C ALA A 355 13.84 -17.66 0.45
N HIS A 356 12.61 -17.46 0.91
CA HIS A 356 11.96 -18.37 1.84
C HIS A 356 11.27 -19.51 1.07
N PRO A 357 11.54 -20.79 1.40
CA PRO A 357 11.03 -21.93 0.64
C PRO A 357 9.49 -21.98 0.62
N ASP A 358 8.85 -21.67 1.75
CA ASP A 358 7.38 -21.76 1.88
C ASP A 358 6.63 -20.57 1.27
N PHE A 359 7.31 -19.53 0.77
CA PHE A 359 6.65 -18.31 0.30
C PHE A 359 5.78 -18.56 -0.95
N GLN A 360 6.26 -19.39 -1.87
CA GLN A 360 5.54 -19.63 -3.12
C GLN A 360 4.19 -20.32 -2.86
N ASP A 361 4.15 -21.29 -1.97
CA ASP A 361 2.94 -22.02 -1.61
C ASP A 361 1.95 -21.09 -0.89
N LEU A 362 2.43 -20.33 0.11
CA LEU A 362 1.61 -19.32 0.80
C LEU A 362 1.04 -18.27 -0.17
N PHE A 363 1.83 -17.80 -1.14
CA PHE A 363 1.36 -16.85 -2.13
C PHE A 363 0.28 -17.44 -3.05
N VAL A 364 0.46 -18.68 -3.51
CA VAL A 364 -0.51 -19.37 -4.37
C VAL A 364 -1.82 -19.61 -3.64
N GLU A 365 -1.76 -20.05 -2.39
CA GLU A 365 -2.94 -20.21 -1.54
C GLU A 365 -3.66 -18.88 -1.31
N ALA A 366 -2.90 -17.82 -0.99
CA ALA A 366 -3.42 -16.49 -0.72
C ALA A 366 -4.03 -15.80 -1.95
N MET A 367 -3.75 -16.24 -3.19
CA MET A 367 -4.41 -15.69 -4.40
C MET A 367 -5.91 -16.01 -4.44
N ASN A 368 -6.32 -17.19 -3.95
CA ASN A 368 -7.73 -17.57 -3.92
C ASN A 368 -8.49 -16.77 -2.86
N PHE A 369 -9.72 -16.36 -3.14
CA PHE A 369 -10.55 -15.68 -2.15
C PHE A 369 -11.00 -16.66 -1.05
N PRO A 370 -11.15 -16.21 0.21
CA PRO A 370 -11.72 -17.03 1.26
C PRO A 370 -13.09 -17.57 0.84
N ARG A 371 -13.29 -18.86 1.08
CA ARG A 371 -14.61 -19.49 0.92
C ARG A 371 -15.55 -18.95 2.01
N ALA A 372 -16.83 -18.83 1.65
CA ALA A 372 -17.89 -18.41 2.59
C ALA A 372 -18.24 -19.53 3.57
#